data_AF-A0A1E3SMR7-F1
#
_entry.id   AF-A0A1E3SMR7-F1
#
_cell.length_a   1.000
_cell.length_b   1.000
_cell.length_c   1.000
_cell.angle_alpha   90.00
_cell.angle_beta   90.00
_cell.angle_gamma   90.00
#
_symmetry.space_group_name_H-M   'P 1'
#
loop_
_entity.id
_entity.type
_entity.pdbx_description
1 polymer ?
#
loop_
_entity_poly.entity_id
_entity_poly.type
_entity_poly.pdbx_seq_one_letter_code
_entity_poly.pdbx_strand_id
1 'polypeptide(L)'
;MKPYPFSAIVGHDQLRLALLLCAVRPEIGGALIRGEKGTAKSTAVRGLAALLSAATEGSGPGLVEMPLGATEDRVVGSLDLQRVLRDGEHAFSPGLLARAHGGVLYVDEVNLLHDHLVDILLDAAAMGRVTIERDGISHSHESRFVLIGTMNPEEGELRPQLLDRFGLTVDVRASRDVDVRVEVIRQRMAYEADPDAFAQRYAEADAELSRRIADARALVDRVVLPDNELRRIAALCAAFDVDGMRADLVVARTAAAHAAWRGAHTVEEQDIRVAAELALPHRRRRDPFDDHGIDRDQLDEALAQAGAESQRDPEPEPDPPGGGQSAENAAPQSNSHSSSPKPQTAPSAPPAKVFRTRTLTVPGVGEGAPGRRSRARNASGSVVAAAEVGDPAAHGLHLFATVLSAAENTTSPGQLRLHPDDIRRAIREGREGNLVIFVVDASGSMAARDRMAAVSGATMSLLRDAYQRRDKVAVITFRQQGAKVLLPPTSSAHIASRRLARFDTGGKTPLAEGLLAARELIIREKVRDQARRPLVVVLTDGRATAGPDPLQRSRIAAARLVAEGAAAVVVDCETSYVRLGLAGQLARQLGAPLIRLEQLHADHLTRAVRDVA
;
A
#
# COMPACT_ATOMS: atom_id res chain seq x y z
N MET A 1 29.42 -16.64 18.73
CA MET A 1 28.10 -17.20 19.09
C MET A 1 27.50 -17.79 17.83
N LYS A 2 27.19 -19.08 17.80
CA LYS A 2 26.54 -19.70 16.63
C LYS A 2 25.14 -19.11 16.43
N PRO A 3 24.72 -18.83 15.18
CA PRO A 3 23.36 -18.37 14.90
C PRO A 3 22.33 -19.41 15.31
N TYR A 4 21.10 -18.98 15.56
CA TYR A 4 20.00 -19.87 15.87
C TYR A 4 19.74 -20.81 14.66
N PRO A 5 19.74 -22.15 14.83
CA PRO A 5 19.54 -23.12 13.76
C PRO A 5 18.22 -22.91 13.00
N PHE A 6 18.26 -23.01 11.67
CA PHE A 6 17.07 -22.78 10.84
C PHE A 6 16.03 -23.90 10.98
N SER A 7 16.49 -25.14 11.18
CA SER A 7 15.62 -26.29 11.45
C SER A 7 14.88 -26.19 12.80
N ALA A 8 15.39 -25.40 13.75
CA ALA A 8 14.80 -25.22 15.08
C ALA A 8 13.69 -24.14 15.13
N ILE A 9 13.32 -23.55 13.99
CA ILE A 9 12.26 -22.54 13.91
C ILE A 9 10.89 -23.23 13.92
N VAL A 10 10.06 -22.87 14.89
CA VAL A 10 8.75 -23.50 15.15
C VAL A 10 7.60 -22.59 14.68
N GLY A 11 6.58 -23.18 14.04
CA GLY A 11 5.32 -22.50 13.72
C GLY A 11 5.37 -21.51 12.55
N HIS A 12 6.44 -21.54 11.75
CA HIS A 12 6.67 -20.61 10.65
C HIS A 12 6.99 -21.34 9.33
N ASP A 13 6.24 -22.40 9.03
CA ASP A 13 6.52 -23.29 7.89
C ASP A 13 6.43 -22.58 6.54
N GLN A 14 5.44 -21.70 6.35
CA GLN A 14 5.31 -20.91 5.12
C GLN A 14 6.49 -19.93 4.93
N LEU A 15 6.96 -19.31 6.01
CA LEU A 15 8.15 -18.46 5.99
C LEU A 15 9.39 -19.28 5.63
N ARG A 16 9.58 -20.44 6.28
CA ARG A 16 10.70 -21.34 6.01
C ARG A 16 10.70 -21.77 4.54
N LEU A 17 9.53 -22.15 4.02
CA LEU A 17 9.38 -22.57 2.63
C LEU A 17 9.71 -21.45 1.65
N ALA A 18 9.16 -20.25 1.83
CA ALA A 18 9.46 -19.12 0.95
C ALA A 18 10.96 -18.79 0.91
N LEU A 19 11.61 -18.82 2.07
CA LEU A 19 13.06 -18.61 2.19
C LEU A 19 13.86 -19.71 1.49
N LEU A 20 13.45 -20.97 1.61
CA LEU A 20 14.08 -22.10 0.93
C LEU A 20 13.90 -22.01 -0.59
N LEU A 21 12.73 -21.64 -1.08
CA LEU A 21 12.48 -21.48 -2.52
C LEU A 21 13.33 -20.35 -3.11
N CYS A 22 13.44 -19.20 -2.43
CA CYS A 22 14.36 -18.14 -2.83
C CYS A 22 15.84 -18.57 -2.77
N ALA A 23 16.21 -19.45 -1.84
CA ALA A 23 17.53 -20.03 -1.78
C ALA A 23 17.80 -20.99 -2.95
N VAL A 24 16.81 -21.77 -3.38
CA VAL A 24 16.90 -22.68 -4.54
C VAL A 24 17.00 -21.88 -5.84
N ARG A 25 16.19 -20.83 -6.01
CA ARG A 25 16.17 -20.00 -7.22
C ARG A 25 16.12 -18.50 -6.90
N PRO A 26 17.27 -17.82 -6.84
CA PRO A 26 17.33 -16.38 -6.53
C PRO A 26 16.57 -15.49 -7.52
N GLU A 27 16.44 -15.91 -8.78
CA GLU A 27 15.76 -15.17 -9.86
C GLU A 27 14.23 -15.06 -9.68
N ILE A 28 13.68 -15.67 -8.61
CA ILE A 28 12.29 -15.45 -8.19
C ILE A 28 12.04 -13.97 -7.86
N GLY A 29 13.09 -13.21 -7.45
CA GLY A 29 12.97 -11.78 -7.15
C GLY A 29 12.85 -11.46 -5.65
N GLY A 30 13.42 -12.33 -4.80
CA GLY A 30 13.48 -12.13 -3.36
C GLY A 30 12.18 -12.40 -2.60
N ALA A 31 12.27 -12.33 -1.27
CA ALA A 31 11.17 -12.56 -0.35
C ALA A 31 10.94 -11.34 0.56
N LEU A 32 9.66 -11.00 0.76
CA LEU A 32 9.22 -9.92 1.62
C LEU A 32 8.44 -10.48 2.82
N ILE A 33 9.01 -10.32 4.00
CA ILE A 33 8.47 -10.86 5.25
C ILE A 33 7.72 -9.75 5.99
N ARG A 34 6.39 -9.82 5.96
CA ARG A 34 5.50 -8.88 6.65
C ARG A 34 5.16 -9.43 8.02
N GLY A 35 5.23 -8.62 9.07
CA GLY A 35 4.79 -9.06 10.39
C GLY A 35 5.17 -8.11 11.51
N GLU A 36 4.56 -8.33 12.68
CA GLU A 36 4.83 -7.58 13.90
C GLU A 36 6.25 -7.85 14.43
N LYS A 37 6.72 -7.01 15.36
CA LYS A 37 7.99 -7.23 16.07
C LYS A 37 7.90 -8.50 16.91
N GLY A 38 9.00 -9.25 17.00
CA GLY A 38 9.06 -10.50 17.79
C GLY A 38 8.57 -11.77 17.09
N THR A 39 8.35 -11.74 15.77
CA THR A 39 7.89 -12.89 14.96
C THR A 39 9.04 -13.69 14.30
N ALA A 40 10.23 -13.70 14.92
CA ALA A 40 11.41 -14.43 14.45
C ALA A 40 11.91 -14.13 13.00
N LYS A 41 11.47 -13.01 12.38
CA LYS A 41 11.86 -12.63 11.00
C LYS A 41 13.38 -12.59 10.80
N SER A 42 14.09 -11.82 11.62
CA SER A 42 15.56 -11.69 11.55
C SER A 42 16.28 -12.99 11.92
N THR A 43 15.71 -13.77 12.86
CA THR A 43 16.22 -15.08 13.26
C THR A 43 16.18 -16.06 12.08
N ALA A 44 15.07 -16.10 11.33
CA ALA A 44 14.91 -16.96 10.16
C ALA A 44 15.92 -16.63 9.06
N VAL A 45 16.13 -15.34 8.78
CA VAL A 45 17.09 -14.91 7.75
C VAL A 45 18.53 -15.25 8.15
N ARG A 46 18.92 -14.99 9.40
CA ARG A 46 20.27 -15.33 9.90
C ARG A 46 20.50 -16.84 9.89
N GLY A 47 19.49 -17.64 10.23
CA GLY A 47 19.54 -19.10 10.13
C GLY A 47 19.72 -19.58 8.69
N LEU A 48 18.96 -19.01 7.74
CA LEU A 48 19.09 -19.33 6.31
C LEU A 48 20.48 -18.98 5.78
N ALA A 49 21.02 -17.81 6.12
CA ALA A 49 22.35 -17.41 5.68
C ALA A 49 23.43 -18.39 6.18
N ALA A 50 23.30 -18.88 7.42
CA ALA A 50 24.19 -19.90 7.96
C ALA A 50 24.08 -21.24 7.19
N LEU A 51 22.85 -21.65 6.83
CA LEU A 51 22.63 -22.83 5.98
C LEU A 51 23.29 -22.67 4.61
N LEU A 52 23.12 -21.51 3.96
CA LEU A 52 23.67 -21.27 2.62
C LEU A 52 25.20 -21.24 2.62
N SER A 53 25.82 -20.61 3.63
CA SER A 53 27.27 -20.66 3.79
C SER A 53 27.79 -22.09 3.96
N ALA A 54 27.06 -22.93 4.71
CA ALA A 54 27.40 -24.35 4.87
C ALA A 54 27.24 -25.15 3.57
N ALA A 55 26.21 -24.86 2.77
CA ALA A 55 25.99 -25.50 1.46
C ALA A 55 27.12 -25.21 0.45
N THR A 56 27.82 -24.08 0.62
CA THR A 56 28.94 -23.66 -0.24
C THR A 56 30.33 -23.93 0.36
N GLU A 57 30.44 -24.86 1.31
CA GLU A 57 31.70 -25.23 1.98
C GLU A 57 32.47 -24.02 2.56
N GLY A 58 31.76 -22.99 3.04
CA GLY A 58 32.36 -21.79 3.63
C GLY A 58 33.01 -20.82 2.63
N SER A 59 32.96 -21.10 1.32
CA SER A 59 33.49 -20.22 0.27
C SER A 59 32.48 -19.18 -0.21
N GLY A 60 31.19 -19.38 0.08
CA GLY A 60 30.12 -18.46 -0.27
C GLY A 60 30.08 -17.23 0.64
N PRO A 61 29.74 -16.04 0.12
CA PRO A 61 29.61 -14.83 0.92
C PRO A 61 28.50 -14.99 1.95
N GLY A 62 28.78 -14.47 3.14
CA GLY A 62 27.84 -14.50 4.25
C GLY A 62 26.67 -13.51 4.08
N LEU A 63 25.90 -13.39 5.15
CA LEU A 63 24.85 -12.40 5.29
C LEU A 63 25.41 -10.97 5.20
N VAL A 64 24.87 -10.16 4.29
CA VAL A 64 25.10 -8.72 4.23
C VAL A 64 23.84 -8.01 4.71
N GLU A 65 23.97 -7.22 5.78
CA GLU A 65 22.85 -6.43 6.32
C GLU A 65 22.90 -5.00 5.80
N MET A 66 21.76 -4.52 5.32
CA MET A 66 21.58 -3.15 4.84
C MET A 66 21.22 -2.22 6.01
N PRO A 67 22.05 -1.20 6.32
CA PRO A 67 21.66 -0.19 7.30
C PRO A 67 20.60 0.76 6.72
N LEU A 68 19.61 1.15 7.54
CA LEU A 68 18.53 2.05 7.13
C LEU A 68 19.01 3.40 6.56
N GLY A 69 20.12 3.92 7.09
CA GLY A 69 20.75 5.17 6.65
C GLY A 69 21.83 4.99 5.58
N ALA A 70 21.86 3.86 4.85
CA ALA A 70 22.84 3.67 3.79
C ALA A 70 22.70 4.76 2.71
N THR A 71 23.82 5.34 2.30
CA THR A 71 23.88 6.16 1.09
C THR A 71 23.95 5.26 -0.14
N GLU A 72 23.49 5.75 -1.28
CA GLU A 72 23.56 5.01 -2.56
C GLU A 72 24.99 4.53 -2.87
N ASP A 73 25.98 5.39 -2.65
CA ASP A 73 27.41 5.08 -2.83
C ASP A 73 27.88 3.90 -1.97
N ARG A 74 27.33 3.73 -0.76
CA ARG A 74 27.65 2.58 0.10
C ARG A 74 26.97 1.30 -0.39
N VAL A 75 25.78 1.42 -1.00
CA VAL A 75 25.01 0.29 -1.53
C VAL A 75 25.65 -0.24 -2.82
N VAL A 76 25.83 0.66 -3.79
CA VAL A 76 26.27 0.36 -5.15
C VAL A 76 27.79 0.29 -5.23
N GLY A 77 28.48 1.16 -4.49
CA GLY A 77 29.93 1.37 -4.55
C GLY A 77 30.25 2.76 -5.06
N SER A 78 31.47 3.23 -4.76
CA SER A 78 31.92 4.58 -5.09
C SER A 78 33.31 4.57 -5.70
N LEU A 79 33.68 5.66 -6.36
CA LEU A 79 35.07 5.89 -6.77
C LEU A 79 35.92 6.28 -5.56
N ASP A 80 37.12 5.73 -5.43
CA ASP A 80 38.10 6.15 -4.42
C ASP A 80 38.79 7.43 -4.89
N LEU A 81 38.18 8.56 -4.56
CA LEU A 81 38.70 9.89 -4.92
C LEU A 81 40.12 10.14 -4.41
N GLN A 82 40.53 9.52 -3.28
CA GLN A 82 41.89 9.71 -2.76
C GLN A 82 42.93 9.09 -3.68
N ARG A 83 42.65 7.89 -4.20
CA ARG A 83 43.53 7.18 -5.13
C ARG A 83 43.57 7.83 -6.51
N VAL A 84 42.42 8.32 -6.97
CA VAL A 84 42.30 9.09 -8.22
C VAL A 84 43.13 10.38 -8.15
N LEU A 85 43.06 11.11 -7.03
CA LEU A 85 43.79 12.38 -6.86
C LEU A 85 45.29 12.19 -6.59
N ARG A 86 45.69 11.09 -5.95
CA ARG A 86 47.09 10.82 -5.60
C ARG A 86 47.88 10.17 -6.72
N ASP A 87 47.31 9.13 -7.32
CA ASP A 87 48.02 8.23 -8.24
C ASP A 87 47.54 8.38 -9.69
N GLY A 88 46.46 9.15 -9.93
CA GLY A 88 45.82 9.26 -11.25
C GLY A 88 45.07 7.99 -11.67
N GLU A 89 45.00 6.99 -10.80
CA GLU A 89 44.39 5.69 -11.07
C GLU A 89 42.92 5.68 -10.63
N HIS A 90 42.03 5.32 -11.54
CA HIS A 90 40.60 5.12 -11.26
C HIS A 90 40.39 3.83 -10.46
N ALA A 91 40.36 3.94 -9.13
CA ALA A 91 40.08 2.81 -8.24
C ALA A 91 38.62 2.82 -7.77
N PHE A 92 37.92 1.71 -7.99
CA PHE A 92 36.54 1.51 -7.54
C PHE A 92 36.51 0.83 -6.17
N SER A 93 35.71 1.37 -5.25
CA SER A 93 35.43 0.78 -3.95
C SER A 93 34.11 0.02 -3.98
N PRO A 94 34.12 -1.31 -3.79
CA PRO A 94 32.91 -2.13 -3.90
C PRO A 94 31.89 -1.81 -2.79
N GLY A 95 30.62 -1.71 -3.18
CA GLY A 95 29.50 -1.49 -2.28
C GLY A 95 28.98 -2.76 -1.59
N LEU A 96 27.86 -2.63 -0.88
CA LEU A 96 27.15 -3.74 -0.23
C LEU A 96 26.64 -4.77 -1.26
N LEU A 97 26.21 -4.33 -2.43
CA LEU A 97 25.74 -5.23 -3.50
C LEU A 97 26.85 -6.16 -4.02
N ALA A 98 28.07 -5.65 -4.17
CA ALA A 98 29.22 -6.47 -4.55
C ALA A 98 29.55 -7.51 -3.46
N ARG A 99 29.47 -7.11 -2.19
CA ARG A 99 29.71 -8.01 -1.04
C ARG A 99 28.64 -9.09 -0.87
N ALA A 100 27.43 -8.84 -1.35
CA ALA A 100 26.32 -9.79 -1.27
C ALA A 100 26.35 -10.84 -2.40
N HIS A 101 27.16 -10.65 -3.46
CA HIS A 101 27.23 -11.54 -4.62
C HIS A 101 27.52 -12.99 -4.23
N GLY A 102 26.55 -13.90 -4.37
CA GLY A 102 26.63 -15.33 -4.01
C GLY A 102 26.01 -15.66 -2.65
N GLY A 103 25.52 -14.66 -1.92
CA GLY A 103 25.03 -14.77 -0.55
C GLY A 103 23.62 -14.22 -0.37
N VAL A 104 23.37 -13.63 0.80
CA VAL A 104 22.07 -13.07 1.21
C VAL A 104 22.20 -11.59 1.48
N LEU A 105 21.35 -10.78 0.86
CA LEU A 105 21.19 -9.38 1.21
C LEU A 105 19.92 -9.21 2.05
N TYR A 106 20.11 -8.86 3.31
CA TYR A 106 19.03 -8.62 4.26
C TYR A 106 18.77 -7.13 4.45
N VAL A 107 17.50 -6.76 4.32
CA VAL A 107 17.02 -5.41 4.61
C VAL A 107 15.99 -5.49 5.73
N ASP A 108 16.34 -4.94 6.88
CA ASP A 108 15.38 -4.78 7.97
C ASP A 108 14.50 -3.56 7.70
N GLU A 109 13.19 -3.69 7.90
CA GLU A 109 12.21 -2.59 7.75
C GLU A 109 12.36 -1.85 6.40
N VAL A 110 12.22 -2.58 5.28
CA VAL A 110 12.39 -2.03 3.92
C VAL A 110 11.49 -0.82 3.64
N ASN A 111 10.36 -0.70 4.35
CA ASN A 111 9.43 0.42 4.26
C ASN A 111 10.01 1.75 4.79
N LEU A 112 11.12 1.71 5.55
CA LEU A 112 11.81 2.89 6.05
C LEU A 112 12.97 3.34 5.15
N LEU A 113 13.38 2.52 4.19
CA LEU A 113 14.40 2.91 3.20
C LEU A 113 13.85 3.94 2.20
N HIS A 114 14.76 4.72 1.64
CA HIS A 114 14.42 5.59 0.51
C HIS A 114 14.01 4.77 -0.72
N ASP A 115 12.92 5.18 -1.37
CA ASP A 115 12.33 4.48 -2.54
C ASP A 115 13.38 4.12 -3.62
N HIS A 116 14.30 5.04 -3.94
CA HIS A 116 15.33 4.82 -4.97
C HIS A 116 16.33 3.72 -4.58
N LEU A 117 16.66 3.56 -3.30
CA LEU A 117 17.54 2.48 -2.84
C LEU A 117 16.82 1.15 -2.99
N VAL A 118 15.55 1.08 -2.61
CA VAL A 118 14.73 -0.13 -2.77
C VAL A 118 14.65 -0.53 -4.26
N ASP A 119 14.48 0.45 -5.14
CA ASP A 119 14.47 0.25 -6.59
C ASP A 119 15.78 -0.39 -7.10
N ILE A 120 16.92 0.20 -6.74
CA ILE A 120 18.26 -0.32 -7.08
C ILE A 120 18.45 -1.74 -6.56
N LEU A 121 18.04 -2.03 -5.33
CA LEU A 121 18.17 -3.36 -4.74
C LEU A 121 17.34 -4.41 -5.50
N LEU A 122 16.11 -4.05 -5.86
CA LEU A 122 15.22 -4.93 -6.62
C LEU A 122 15.70 -5.12 -8.06
N ASP A 123 16.31 -4.11 -8.68
CA ASP A 123 16.92 -4.22 -10.01
C ASP A 123 18.15 -5.13 -9.96
N ALA A 124 19.03 -4.92 -8.99
CA ALA A 124 20.21 -5.75 -8.79
C ALA A 124 19.83 -7.22 -8.54
N ALA A 125 18.82 -7.47 -7.69
CA ALA A 125 18.34 -8.82 -7.41
C ALA A 125 17.71 -9.50 -8.64
N ALA A 126 17.00 -8.75 -9.49
CA ALA A 126 16.36 -9.30 -10.69
C ALA A 126 17.35 -9.52 -11.85
N MET A 127 18.31 -8.60 -12.05
CA MET A 127 19.28 -8.66 -13.15
C MET A 127 20.50 -9.51 -12.81
N GLY A 128 20.82 -9.70 -11.52
CA GLY A 128 22.01 -10.43 -11.07
C GLY A 128 23.32 -9.70 -11.34
N ARG A 129 23.27 -8.44 -11.77
CA ARG A 129 24.42 -7.59 -12.10
C ARG A 129 24.06 -6.14 -11.84
N VAL A 130 25.04 -5.35 -11.44
CA VAL A 130 24.90 -3.91 -11.21
C VAL A 130 25.79 -3.18 -12.21
N THR A 131 25.27 -2.10 -12.80
CA THR A 131 26.01 -1.21 -13.69
C THR A 131 25.98 0.19 -13.09
N ILE A 132 27.15 0.81 -13.01
CA ILE A 132 27.38 2.10 -12.38
C ILE A 132 27.92 3.02 -13.46
N GLU A 133 27.15 4.05 -13.80
CA GLU A 133 27.52 5.06 -14.79
C GLU A 133 27.55 6.42 -14.10
N ARG A 134 28.71 6.78 -13.53
CA ARG A 134 28.91 8.03 -12.78
C ARG A 134 30.27 8.64 -13.08
N ASP A 135 30.33 9.97 -13.07
CA ASP A 135 31.56 10.75 -13.24
C ASP A 135 32.38 10.37 -14.49
N GLY A 136 31.69 10.02 -15.58
CA GLY A 136 32.31 9.60 -16.85
C GLY A 136 32.84 8.17 -16.87
N ILE A 137 32.56 7.37 -15.83
CA ILE A 137 33.04 5.99 -15.68
C ILE A 137 31.85 5.03 -15.72
N SER A 138 31.97 3.99 -16.55
CA SER A 138 31.04 2.86 -16.58
C SER A 138 31.73 1.64 -15.98
N HIS A 139 31.22 1.14 -14.86
CA HIS A 139 31.71 -0.05 -14.19
C HIS A 139 30.56 -1.02 -13.95
N SER A 140 30.77 -2.31 -14.21
CA SER A 140 29.75 -3.32 -13.95
C SER A 140 30.36 -4.55 -13.29
N HIS A 141 29.66 -5.07 -12.30
CA HIS A 141 30.05 -6.27 -11.57
C HIS A 141 28.84 -7.18 -11.33
N GLU A 142 29.09 -8.48 -11.23
CA GLU A 142 28.03 -9.44 -10.87
C GLU A 142 27.55 -9.22 -9.43
N SER A 143 26.27 -9.47 -9.20
CA SER A 143 25.60 -9.31 -7.91
C SER A 143 24.38 -10.23 -7.86
N ARG A 144 24.62 -11.54 -7.87
CA ARG A 144 23.56 -12.54 -7.76
C ARG A 144 23.38 -12.89 -6.30
N PHE A 145 22.30 -12.46 -5.66
CA PHE A 145 22.10 -12.67 -4.24
C PHE A 145 20.63 -12.94 -3.94
N VAL A 146 20.37 -13.56 -2.79
CA VAL A 146 19.00 -13.73 -2.29
C VAL A 146 18.61 -12.47 -1.54
N LEU A 147 17.68 -11.69 -2.11
CA LEU A 147 17.13 -10.50 -1.45
C LEU A 147 16.06 -10.92 -0.44
N ILE A 148 16.23 -10.52 0.82
CA ILE A 148 15.21 -10.71 1.86
C ILE A 148 14.93 -9.38 2.55
N GLY A 149 13.70 -8.91 2.41
CA GLY A 149 13.22 -7.71 3.08
C GLY A 149 12.25 -8.07 4.21
N THR A 150 12.33 -7.37 5.34
CA THR A 150 11.29 -7.42 6.37
C THR A 150 10.54 -6.09 6.41
N MET A 151 9.26 -6.12 6.77
CA MET A 151 8.55 -4.88 7.08
C MET A 151 7.63 -5.06 8.28
N ASN A 152 7.34 -3.95 8.95
CA ASN A 152 6.24 -3.83 9.89
C ASN A 152 5.11 -3.01 9.24
N PRO A 153 3.97 -3.63 8.90
CA PRO A 153 2.84 -2.91 8.28
C PRO A 153 2.33 -1.71 9.12
N GLU A 154 2.56 -1.73 10.44
CA GLU A 154 2.16 -0.63 11.33
C GLU A 154 2.98 0.65 11.14
N GLU A 155 4.21 0.54 10.62
CA GLU A 155 5.14 1.66 10.42
C GLU A 155 5.04 2.29 9.03
N GLY A 156 4.19 1.72 8.15
CA GLY A 156 3.95 2.18 6.80
C GLY A 156 3.98 1.05 5.79
N GLU A 157 3.26 1.23 4.68
CA GLU A 157 3.29 0.28 3.56
C GLU A 157 4.27 0.74 2.48
N LEU A 158 4.92 -0.24 1.83
CA LEU A 158 5.68 0.00 0.61
C LEU A 158 4.76 0.45 -0.52
N ARG A 159 5.32 1.24 -1.44
CA ARG A 159 4.60 1.62 -2.66
C ARG A 159 4.18 0.37 -3.43
N PRO A 160 2.94 0.32 -3.98
CA PRO A 160 2.48 -0.84 -4.75
C PRO A 160 3.42 -1.26 -5.88
N GLN A 161 4.08 -0.28 -6.53
CA GLN A 161 5.04 -0.54 -7.62
C GLN A 161 6.30 -1.28 -7.12
N LEU A 162 6.78 -0.98 -5.91
CA LEU A 162 7.94 -1.64 -5.32
C LEU A 162 7.55 -2.99 -4.71
N LEU A 163 6.36 -3.06 -4.10
CA LEU A 163 5.79 -4.29 -3.58
C LEU A 163 5.64 -5.35 -4.67
N ASP A 164 5.10 -4.98 -5.83
CA ASP A 164 4.90 -5.88 -6.98
C ASP A 164 6.22 -6.49 -7.51
N ARG A 165 7.34 -5.76 -7.35
CA ARG A 165 8.67 -6.20 -7.77
C ARG A 165 9.26 -7.29 -6.87
N PHE A 166 8.77 -7.47 -5.65
CA PHE A 166 9.16 -8.63 -4.84
C PHE A 166 8.56 -9.90 -5.42
N GLY A 167 9.36 -10.97 -5.45
CA GLY A 167 8.95 -12.29 -5.90
C GLY A 167 7.87 -12.86 -4.98
N LEU A 168 8.23 -13.08 -3.72
CA LEU A 168 7.36 -13.73 -2.74
C LEU A 168 7.03 -12.79 -1.59
N THR A 169 5.83 -12.91 -1.03
CA THR A 169 5.45 -12.24 0.22
C THR A 169 4.92 -13.26 1.22
N VAL A 170 5.35 -13.15 2.47
CA VAL A 170 4.84 -13.98 3.58
C VAL A 170 4.38 -13.09 4.71
N ASP A 171 3.13 -13.29 5.14
CA ASP A 171 2.58 -12.68 6.34
C ASP A 171 2.86 -13.56 7.57
N VAL A 172 3.75 -13.10 8.44
CA VAL A 172 4.15 -13.77 9.67
C VAL A 172 3.38 -13.15 10.84
N ARG A 173 2.60 -13.98 11.51
CA ARG A 173 1.84 -13.61 12.71
C ARG A 173 2.34 -14.43 13.89
N ALA A 174 2.29 -13.85 15.09
CA ALA A 174 2.52 -14.61 16.31
C ALA A 174 1.45 -15.70 16.43
N SER A 175 1.88 -16.95 16.66
CA SER A 175 0.93 -18.05 16.87
C SER A 175 0.04 -17.75 18.07
N ARG A 176 -1.27 -18.03 17.92
CA ARG A 176 -2.24 -17.97 19.01
C ARG A 176 -2.33 -19.27 19.79
N ASP A 177 -1.72 -20.33 19.25
CA ASP A 177 -1.66 -21.64 19.90
C ASP A 177 -0.66 -21.60 21.06
N VAL A 178 -1.15 -21.98 22.25
CA VAL A 178 -0.38 -21.99 23.48
C VAL A 178 0.78 -22.98 23.39
N ASP A 179 0.57 -24.15 22.78
CA ASP A 179 1.59 -25.20 22.71
C ASP A 179 2.76 -24.76 21.83
N VAL A 180 2.46 -24.13 20.68
CA VAL A 180 3.47 -23.52 19.81
C VAL A 180 4.25 -22.43 20.55
N ARG A 181 3.57 -21.57 21.31
CA ARG A 181 4.22 -20.50 22.07
C ARG A 181 5.13 -21.04 23.18
N VAL A 182 4.67 -22.04 23.93
CA VAL A 182 5.47 -22.70 24.97
C VAL A 182 6.73 -23.32 24.35
N GLU A 183 6.59 -23.97 23.20
CA GLU A 183 7.73 -24.58 22.52
C GLU A 183 8.74 -23.52 22.03
N VAL A 184 8.27 -22.43 21.42
CA VAL A 184 9.13 -21.30 21.02
C VAL A 184 9.91 -20.74 22.23
N ILE A 185 9.23 -20.52 23.36
CA ILE A 185 9.86 -20.03 24.59
C ILE A 185 10.91 -21.02 25.10
N ARG A 186 10.56 -22.32 25.16
CA ARG A 186 11.46 -23.39 25.62
C ARG A 186 12.71 -23.47 24.76
N GLN A 187 12.57 -23.49 23.44
CA GLN A 187 13.69 -23.56 22.50
C GLN A 187 14.56 -22.30 22.62
N ARG A 188 13.96 -21.12 22.77
CA ARG A 188 14.70 -19.86 22.94
C ARG A 188 15.50 -19.83 24.24
N MET A 189 14.91 -20.25 25.35
CA MET A 189 15.61 -20.33 26.64
C MET A 189 16.76 -21.35 26.61
N ALA A 190 16.58 -22.49 25.94
CA ALA A 190 17.64 -23.48 25.78
C ALA A 190 18.81 -22.94 24.94
N TYR A 191 18.53 -22.20 23.87
CA TYR A 191 19.55 -21.53 23.06
C TYR A 191 20.29 -20.44 23.85
N GLU A 192 19.59 -19.66 24.68
CA GLU A 192 20.22 -18.61 25.49
C GLU A 192 21.09 -19.18 26.62
N ALA A 193 20.72 -20.33 27.18
CA ALA A 193 21.48 -21.02 28.21
C ALA A 193 22.80 -21.62 27.67
N ASP A 194 22.76 -22.26 26.50
CA ASP A 194 23.95 -22.79 25.82
C ASP A 194 23.76 -22.79 24.29
N PRO A 195 24.21 -21.72 23.60
CA PRO A 195 24.05 -21.60 22.16
C PRO A 195 24.78 -22.68 21.36
N ASP A 196 25.93 -23.16 21.86
CA ASP A 196 26.79 -24.08 21.13
C ASP A 196 26.26 -25.52 21.24
N ALA A 197 25.84 -25.95 22.43
CA ALA A 197 25.17 -27.22 22.61
C ALA A 197 23.82 -27.27 21.88
N PHE A 198 23.06 -26.17 21.90
CA PHE A 198 21.81 -26.06 21.15
C PHE A 198 22.05 -26.21 19.65
N ALA A 199 23.04 -25.49 19.10
CA ALA A 199 23.37 -25.61 17.68
C ALA A 199 23.85 -27.02 17.32
N GLN A 200 24.60 -27.70 18.21
CA GLN A 200 25.04 -29.07 17.99
C GLN A 200 23.88 -30.05 17.89
N ARG A 201 22.82 -29.86 18.70
CA ARG A 201 21.60 -30.69 18.67
C ARG A 201 20.90 -30.66 17.31
N TYR A 202 20.94 -29.52 16.61
CA TYR A 202 20.27 -29.33 15.32
C TYR A 202 21.23 -29.42 14.12
N ALA A 203 22.51 -29.69 14.35
CA ALA A 203 23.53 -29.69 13.30
C ALA A 203 23.22 -30.70 12.18
N GLU A 204 22.74 -31.90 12.52
CA GLU A 204 22.37 -32.91 11.51
C GLU A 204 21.16 -32.48 10.68
N ALA A 205 20.15 -31.87 11.31
CA ALA A 205 18.95 -31.39 10.64
C ALA A 205 19.25 -30.20 9.70
N ASP A 206 20.13 -29.28 10.12
CA ASP A 206 20.59 -28.17 9.28
C ASP A 206 21.49 -28.68 8.13
N ALA A 207 22.37 -29.66 8.38
CA ALA A 207 23.17 -30.30 7.34
C ALA A 207 22.30 -31.00 6.29
N GLU A 208 21.22 -31.67 6.71
CA GLU A 208 20.24 -32.26 5.79
C GLU A 208 19.54 -31.21 4.94
N LEU A 209 19.08 -30.11 5.54
CA LEU A 209 18.48 -29.00 4.78
C LEU A 209 19.47 -28.40 3.78
N SER A 210 20.73 -28.24 4.18
CA SER A 210 21.81 -27.74 3.31
C SER A 210 22.01 -28.64 2.08
N ARG A 211 22.08 -29.97 2.28
CA ARG A 211 22.16 -30.95 1.16
C ARG A 211 20.96 -30.85 0.24
N ARG A 212 19.75 -30.81 0.79
CA ARG A 212 18.51 -30.68 0.00
C ARG A 212 18.48 -29.39 -0.81
N ILE A 213 19.00 -28.28 -0.29
CA ILE A 213 19.11 -27.01 -1.05
C ILE A 213 20.09 -27.19 -2.22
N ALA A 214 21.24 -27.82 -1.99
CA ALA A 214 22.23 -28.08 -3.03
C ALA A 214 21.67 -28.98 -4.14
N ASP A 215 20.98 -30.07 -3.77
CA ASP A 215 20.34 -30.99 -4.71
C ASP A 215 19.24 -30.29 -5.54
N ALA A 216 18.39 -29.51 -4.87
CA ALA A 216 17.34 -28.74 -5.54
C ALA A 216 17.92 -27.67 -6.48
N ARG A 217 19.02 -26.98 -6.11
CA ARG A 217 19.73 -26.04 -6.99
C ARG A 217 20.31 -26.72 -8.23
N ALA A 218 20.83 -27.94 -8.08
CA ALA A 218 21.34 -28.71 -9.22
C ALA A 218 20.21 -29.20 -10.15
N LEU A 219 19.00 -29.36 -9.62
CA LEU A 219 17.83 -29.88 -10.33
C LEU A 219 16.97 -28.79 -10.99
N VAL A 220 16.87 -27.58 -10.40
CA VAL A 220 15.86 -26.57 -10.75
C VAL A 220 15.84 -26.16 -12.23
N ASP A 221 17.00 -26.08 -12.88
CA ASP A 221 17.08 -25.71 -14.31
C ASP A 221 16.73 -26.88 -15.25
N ARG A 222 16.59 -28.09 -14.73
CA ARG A 222 16.17 -29.29 -15.47
C ARG A 222 14.69 -29.63 -15.24
N VAL A 223 14.01 -28.92 -14.35
CA VAL A 223 12.58 -29.14 -14.09
C VAL A 223 11.78 -28.68 -15.31
N VAL A 224 10.98 -29.58 -15.84
CA VAL A 224 10.07 -29.31 -16.96
C VAL A 224 8.79 -28.70 -16.42
N LEU A 225 8.37 -27.57 -17.00
CA LEU A 225 7.06 -26.97 -16.78
C LEU A 225 6.19 -27.26 -18.02
N PRO A 226 5.27 -28.24 -17.94
CA PRO A 226 4.42 -28.61 -19.08
C PRO A 226 3.51 -27.48 -19.56
N ASP A 227 3.14 -27.48 -20.84
CA ASP A 227 2.28 -26.45 -21.45
C ASP A 227 0.89 -26.36 -20.79
N ASN A 228 0.33 -27.48 -20.34
CA ASN A 228 -0.94 -27.50 -19.60
C ASN A 228 -0.82 -26.74 -18.27
N GLU A 229 0.32 -26.86 -17.58
CA GLU A 229 0.57 -26.13 -16.34
C GLU A 229 0.93 -24.66 -16.59
N LEU A 230 1.60 -24.32 -17.70
CA LEU A 230 1.75 -22.93 -18.14
C LEU A 230 0.40 -22.26 -18.38
N ARG A 231 -0.53 -22.95 -19.08
CA ARG A 231 -1.90 -22.46 -19.28
C ARG A 231 -2.64 -22.28 -17.96
N ARG A 232 -2.47 -23.22 -17.02
CA ARG A 232 -3.07 -23.11 -15.69
C ARG A 232 -2.56 -21.89 -14.93
N ILE A 233 -1.25 -21.63 -14.98
CA ILE A 233 -0.64 -20.44 -14.37
C ILE A 233 -1.22 -19.16 -14.99
N ALA A 234 -1.29 -19.09 -16.32
CA ALA A 234 -1.84 -17.92 -17.01
C ALA A 234 -3.33 -17.68 -16.68
N ALA A 235 -4.15 -18.74 -16.68
CA ALA A 235 -5.55 -18.67 -16.28
C ALA A 235 -5.72 -18.23 -14.83
N LEU A 236 -4.88 -18.75 -13.93
CA LEU A 236 -4.86 -18.35 -12.52
C LEU A 236 -4.49 -16.87 -12.36
N CYS A 237 -3.42 -16.40 -12.99
CA CYS A 237 -3.02 -14.99 -12.94
C CYS A 237 -4.11 -14.06 -13.51
N ALA A 238 -4.78 -14.48 -14.60
CA ALA A 238 -5.90 -13.74 -15.19
C ALA A 238 -7.11 -13.67 -14.25
N ALA A 239 -7.47 -14.77 -13.58
CA ALA A 239 -8.56 -14.80 -12.62
C ALA A 239 -8.33 -13.88 -11.40
N PHE A 240 -7.06 -13.65 -11.03
CA PHE A 240 -6.68 -12.80 -9.91
C PHE A 240 -6.52 -11.30 -10.28
N ASP A 241 -6.82 -10.89 -11.52
CA ASP A 241 -6.73 -9.51 -12.02
C ASP A 241 -5.35 -8.87 -11.72
N VAL A 242 -4.27 -9.62 -12.00
CA VAL A 242 -2.91 -9.15 -11.76
C VAL A 242 -2.40 -8.33 -12.95
N ASP A 243 -1.79 -7.18 -12.68
CA ASP A 243 -1.26 -6.28 -13.70
C ASP A 243 0.04 -6.85 -14.31
N GLY A 244 0.00 -7.28 -15.59
CA GLY A 244 1.17 -7.67 -16.38
C GLY A 244 1.71 -9.09 -16.11
N MET A 245 2.72 -9.51 -16.89
CA MET A 245 3.20 -10.91 -16.91
C MET A 245 4.20 -11.28 -15.80
N ARG A 246 4.48 -10.35 -14.87
CA ARG A 246 5.44 -10.61 -13.78
C ARG A 246 4.92 -11.68 -12.84
N ALA A 247 3.60 -11.71 -12.60
CA ALA A 247 2.90 -12.74 -11.85
C ALA A 247 3.21 -14.14 -12.40
N ASP A 248 2.96 -14.32 -13.68
CA ASP A 248 3.11 -15.58 -14.40
C ASP A 248 4.54 -16.11 -14.28
N LEU A 249 5.54 -15.26 -14.54
CA LEU A 249 6.95 -15.66 -14.47
C LEU A 249 7.37 -16.05 -13.05
N VAL A 250 6.91 -15.32 -12.03
CA VAL A 250 7.27 -15.64 -10.65
C VAL A 250 6.55 -16.89 -10.16
N VAL A 251 5.27 -17.08 -10.49
CA VAL A 251 4.54 -18.32 -10.17
C VAL A 251 5.23 -19.51 -10.84
N ALA A 252 5.57 -19.41 -12.13
CA ALA A 252 6.28 -20.47 -12.86
C ALA A 252 7.65 -20.80 -12.24
N ARG A 253 8.47 -19.77 -11.93
CA ARG A 253 9.79 -19.96 -11.31
C ARG A 253 9.68 -20.57 -9.92
N THR A 254 8.68 -20.16 -9.15
CA THR A 254 8.44 -20.64 -7.78
C THR A 254 7.92 -22.07 -7.80
N ALA A 255 7.04 -22.41 -8.73
CA ALA A 255 6.54 -23.77 -8.92
C ALA A 255 7.67 -24.73 -9.35
N ALA A 256 8.54 -24.30 -10.28
CA ALA A 256 9.73 -25.06 -10.65
C ALA A 256 10.71 -25.26 -9.47
N ALA A 257 10.93 -24.20 -8.66
CA ALA A 257 11.75 -24.31 -7.46
C ALA A 257 11.12 -25.25 -6.41
N HIS A 258 9.80 -25.25 -6.29
CA HIS A 258 9.08 -26.14 -5.37
C HIS A 258 9.11 -27.59 -5.82
N ALA A 259 8.92 -27.85 -7.12
CA ALA A 259 9.08 -29.19 -7.70
C ALA A 259 10.51 -29.72 -7.47
N ALA A 260 11.53 -28.89 -7.72
CA ALA A 260 12.93 -29.24 -7.43
C ALA A 260 13.17 -29.52 -5.94
N TRP A 261 12.57 -28.72 -5.04
CA TRP A 261 12.66 -28.91 -3.59
C TRP A 261 12.03 -30.21 -3.09
N ARG A 262 11.01 -30.72 -3.80
CA ARG A 262 10.42 -32.04 -3.60
C ARG A 262 11.20 -33.18 -4.25
N GLY A 263 12.18 -32.87 -5.10
CA GLY A 263 12.93 -33.85 -5.91
C GLY A 263 12.20 -34.30 -7.18
N ALA A 264 11.19 -33.56 -7.65
CA ALA A 264 10.44 -33.85 -8.86
C ALA A 264 11.09 -33.20 -10.10
N HIS A 265 11.01 -33.88 -11.25
CA HIS A 265 11.50 -33.37 -12.55
C HIS A 265 10.45 -32.61 -13.35
N THR A 266 9.19 -32.63 -12.91
CA THR A 266 8.06 -32.01 -13.60
C THR A 266 7.22 -31.23 -12.60
N VAL A 267 6.79 -30.03 -12.99
CA VAL A 267 5.87 -29.22 -12.18
C VAL A 267 4.48 -29.84 -12.19
N GLU A 268 3.88 -29.94 -11.00
CA GLU A 268 2.52 -30.44 -10.78
C GLU A 268 1.62 -29.35 -10.17
N GLU A 269 0.31 -29.57 -10.14
CA GLU A 269 -0.68 -28.63 -9.59
C GLU A 269 -0.35 -28.18 -8.15
N GLN A 270 0.15 -29.10 -7.31
CA GLN A 270 0.55 -28.77 -5.93
C GLN A 270 1.67 -27.72 -5.86
N ASP A 271 2.58 -27.71 -6.83
CA ASP A 271 3.67 -26.73 -6.88
C ASP A 271 3.13 -25.35 -7.26
N ILE A 272 2.14 -25.31 -8.15
CA ILE A 272 1.46 -24.09 -8.58
C ILE A 272 0.63 -23.51 -7.44
N ARG A 273 -0.07 -24.35 -6.67
CA ARG A 273 -0.82 -23.91 -5.48
C ARG A 273 0.11 -23.20 -4.48
N VAL A 274 1.23 -23.83 -4.11
CA VAL A 274 2.21 -23.22 -3.19
C VAL A 274 2.79 -21.93 -3.77
N ALA A 275 3.14 -21.93 -5.06
CA ALA A 275 3.66 -20.75 -5.73
C ALA A 275 2.65 -19.59 -5.73
N ALA A 276 1.38 -19.86 -6.00
CA ALA A 276 0.31 -18.88 -6.01
C ALA A 276 0.07 -18.26 -4.63
N GLU A 277 0.07 -19.07 -3.56
CA GLU A 277 -0.07 -18.60 -2.18
C GLU A 277 1.03 -17.62 -1.76
N LEU A 278 2.23 -17.75 -2.34
CA LEU A 278 3.38 -16.91 -2.00
C LEU A 278 3.57 -15.72 -2.94
N ALA A 279 3.23 -15.86 -4.22
CA ALA A 279 3.56 -14.89 -5.28
C ALA A 279 2.42 -13.91 -5.64
N LEU A 280 1.15 -14.29 -5.43
CA LEU A 280 -0.01 -13.50 -5.83
C LEU A 280 -0.57 -12.52 -4.76
N PRO A 281 -0.50 -12.77 -3.43
CA PRO A 281 -1.23 -11.96 -2.44
C PRO A 281 -0.89 -10.46 -2.46
N HIS A 282 0.32 -10.08 -2.85
CA HIS A 282 0.79 -8.70 -2.90
C HIS A 282 0.66 -8.04 -4.26
N ARG A 283 0.25 -8.80 -5.29
CA ARG A 283 0.10 -8.34 -6.68
C ARG A 283 -1.34 -8.16 -7.12
N ARG A 284 -2.28 -8.76 -6.40
CA ARG A 284 -3.71 -8.53 -6.59
C ARG A 284 -4.03 -7.06 -6.45
N ARG A 285 -4.79 -6.51 -7.42
CA ARG A 285 -5.41 -5.20 -7.31
C ARG A 285 -6.42 -5.22 -6.16
N ARG A 286 -5.96 -4.85 -4.98
CA ARG A 286 -6.81 -4.74 -3.79
C ARG A 286 -7.48 -3.38 -3.75
N ASP A 287 -8.76 -3.38 -3.39
CA ASP A 287 -9.32 -2.18 -2.80
C ASP A 287 -8.66 -1.97 -1.42
N PRO A 288 -8.47 -0.72 -0.95
CA PRO A 288 -7.81 -0.40 0.33
C PRO A 288 -8.44 -1.02 1.60
N PHE A 289 -9.47 -1.85 1.42
CA PHE A 289 -10.35 -2.40 2.42
C PHE A 289 -10.39 -3.93 2.41
N ASP A 290 -9.71 -4.60 1.47
CA ASP A 290 -9.60 -6.06 1.43
C ASP A 290 -8.55 -6.56 2.45
N ASP A 291 -8.85 -7.68 3.12
CA ASP A 291 -7.92 -8.31 4.05
C ASP A 291 -6.63 -8.81 3.36
N HIS A 292 -5.52 -8.78 4.10
CA HIS A 292 -4.23 -9.30 3.64
C HIS A 292 -4.26 -10.84 3.65
N GLY A 293 -4.27 -11.43 2.46
CA GLY A 293 -4.22 -12.87 2.19
C GLY A 293 -4.92 -13.22 0.88
N ILE A 294 -4.75 -14.46 0.42
CA ILE A 294 -5.68 -15.08 -0.54
C ILE A 294 -6.61 -15.96 0.29
N ASP A 295 -7.92 -15.85 0.06
CA ASP A 295 -8.85 -16.80 0.65
C ASP A 295 -8.60 -18.18 0.03
N ARG A 296 -8.36 -19.19 0.86
CA ARG A 296 -8.00 -20.54 0.40
C ARG A 296 -9.09 -21.11 -0.51
N ASP A 297 -10.34 -20.84 -0.17
CA ASP A 297 -11.50 -21.29 -0.95
C ASP A 297 -11.52 -20.64 -2.34
N GLN A 298 -11.16 -19.35 -2.43
CA GLN A 298 -11.05 -18.63 -3.71
C GLN A 298 -9.91 -19.17 -4.58
N LEU A 299 -8.77 -19.52 -3.97
CA LEU A 299 -7.64 -20.11 -4.70
C LEU A 299 -8.00 -21.49 -5.24
N ASP A 300 -8.64 -22.32 -4.42
CA ASP A 300 -9.04 -23.67 -4.84
C ASP A 300 -10.09 -23.62 -5.96
N GLU A 301 -11.06 -22.70 -5.90
CA GLU A 301 -12.01 -22.48 -6.99
C GLU A 301 -11.31 -22.02 -8.28
N ALA A 302 -10.39 -21.06 -8.19
CA ALA A 302 -9.64 -20.56 -9.34
C ALA A 302 -8.73 -21.64 -9.95
N LEU A 303 -8.07 -22.46 -9.13
CA LEU A 303 -7.26 -23.59 -9.58
C LEU A 303 -8.10 -24.66 -10.28
N ALA A 304 -9.31 -24.94 -9.77
CA ALA A 304 -10.25 -25.88 -10.38
C ALA A 304 -10.75 -25.36 -11.74
N GLN A 305 -11.12 -24.08 -11.83
CA GLN A 305 -11.52 -23.43 -13.09
C GLN A 305 -10.38 -23.42 -14.11
N ALA A 306 -9.17 -23.04 -13.70
CA ALA A 306 -7.97 -23.03 -14.54
C ALA A 306 -7.60 -24.44 -15.05
N GLY A 307 -7.82 -25.48 -14.22
CA GLY A 307 -7.64 -26.87 -14.63
C GLY A 307 -8.61 -27.29 -15.74
N ALA A 308 -9.86 -26.84 -15.69
CA ALA A 308 -10.86 -27.12 -16.72
C ALA A 308 -10.57 -26.37 -18.03
N GLU A 309 -10.00 -25.16 -17.98
CA GLU A 309 -9.57 -24.40 -19.16
C GLU A 309 -8.33 -24.98 -19.82
N SER A 310 -7.36 -25.46 -19.02
CA SER A 310 -6.13 -26.09 -19.52
C SER A 310 -6.38 -27.37 -20.35
N GLN A 311 -7.48 -28.07 -20.07
CA GLN A 311 -7.91 -29.29 -20.77
C GLN A 311 -8.69 -29.02 -22.07
N ARG A 312 -9.02 -27.76 -22.39
CA ARG A 312 -9.62 -27.43 -23.69
C ARG A 312 -8.52 -27.37 -24.73
N ASP A 313 -8.56 -28.29 -25.70
CA ASP A 313 -7.73 -28.17 -26.90
C ASP A 313 -8.01 -26.82 -27.58
N PRO A 314 -6.99 -26.16 -28.18
CA PRO A 314 -7.23 -24.96 -28.96
C PRO A 314 -8.20 -25.30 -30.09
N GLU A 315 -9.37 -24.66 -30.10
CA GLU A 315 -10.29 -24.74 -31.24
C GLU A 315 -9.53 -24.32 -32.50
N PRO A 316 -9.60 -25.10 -33.61
CA PRO A 316 -8.99 -24.67 -34.86
C PRO A 316 -9.61 -23.32 -35.27
N GLU A 317 -8.75 -22.38 -35.69
CA GLU A 317 -9.16 -21.04 -36.13
C GLU A 317 -10.35 -21.14 -37.10
N PRO A 318 -11.44 -20.38 -36.89
CA PRO A 318 -12.54 -20.39 -37.82
C PRO A 318 -12.09 -19.75 -39.14
N ASP A 319 -12.20 -20.50 -40.22
CA ASP A 319 -12.06 -20.01 -41.59
C ASP A 319 -12.95 -18.76 -41.81
N PRO A 320 -12.53 -17.83 -42.70
CA PRO A 320 -13.19 -16.54 -42.86
C PRO A 320 -14.66 -16.71 -43.30
N PRO A 321 -15.57 -15.81 -42.86
CA PRO A 321 -17.00 -16.06 -42.93
C PRO A 321 -17.54 -15.96 -44.37
N GLY A 322 -17.80 -17.12 -44.98
CA GLY A 322 -18.71 -17.27 -46.11
C GLY A 322 -20.14 -17.36 -45.60
N GLY A 323 -20.96 -16.37 -45.95
CA GLY A 323 -22.28 -16.15 -45.35
C GLY A 323 -23.38 -17.13 -45.76
N GLY A 324 -24.42 -17.19 -44.92
CA GLY A 324 -25.75 -17.68 -45.28
C GLY A 324 -26.48 -18.42 -44.17
N GLN A 325 -27.31 -17.68 -43.40
CA GLN A 325 -28.72 -17.98 -43.04
C GLN A 325 -29.07 -19.40 -42.50
N SER A 326 -29.80 -19.62 -41.40
CA SER A 326 -30.77 -18.83 -40.64
C SER A 326 -30.96 -19.43 -39.25
N ALA A 327 -31.31 -18.57 -38.29
CA ALA A 327 -31.68 -18.93 -36.94
C ALA A 327 -33.19 -19.22 -36.84
N GLU A 328 -33.55 -20.33 -36.22
CA GLU A 328 -34.79 -20.46 -35.44
C GLU A 328 -34.48 -21.37 -34.24
N ASN A 329 -34.59 -20.83 -33.03
CA ASN A 329 -34.69 -21.67 -31.84
C ASN A 329 -35.76 -21.13 -30.88
N ALA A 330 -36.75 -22.00 -30.73
CA ALA A 330 -37.77 -22.15 -29.71
C ALA A 330 -37.52 -21.46 -28.35
N ALA A 331 -38.56 -20.77 -27.88
CA ALA A 331 -38.83 -20.59 -26.46
C ALA A 331 -39.51 -21.85 -25.89
N PRO A 332 -39.37 -22.10 -24.58
CA PRO A 332 -40.59 -22.12 -23.79
C PRO A 332 -40.49 -21.45 -22.41
N GLN A 333 -41.68 -21.08 -21.96
CA GLN A 333 -42.07 -20.44 -20.70
C GLN A 333 -41.70 -21.27 -19.46
N SER A 334 -41.46 -20.60 -18.33
CA SER A 334 -41.74 -21.20 -17.01
C SER A 334 -42.31 -20.17 -16.04
N ASN A 335 -43.37 -20.61 -15.37
CA ASN A 335 -44.29 -19.85 -14.52
C ASN A 335 -43.68 -19.43 -13.19
N SER A 336 -44.12 -18.26 -12.75
CA SER A 336 -43.97 -17.72 -11.40
C SER A 336 -44.88 -18.46 -10.41
N HIS A 337 -44.28 -19.07 -9.39
CA HIS A 337 -44.98 -19.39 -8.14
C HIS A 337 -44.36 -18.62 -6.98
N SER A 338 -45.14 -17.66 -6.50
CA SER A 338 -44.92 -16.87 -5.29
C SER A 338 -45.14 -17.72 -4.04
N SER A 339 -44.10 -17.83 -3.20
CA SER A 339 -44.26 -18.21 -1.79
C SER A 339 -43.50 -17.21 -0.92
N SER A 340 -44.22 -16.64 0.06
CA SER A 340 -43.75 -15.57 0.94
C SER A 340 -43.00 -16.14 2.15
N PRO A 341 -41.82 -15.62 2.54
CA PRO A 341 -41.26 -15.90 3.86
C PRO A 341 -41.56 -14.75 4.84
N LYS A 342 -41.92 -15.14 6.07
CA LYS A 342 -42.07 -14.28 7.26
C LYS A 342 -40.74 -13.60 7.65
N PRO A 343 -40.78 -12.43 8.32
CA PRO A 343 -39.57 -11.63 8.60
C PRO A 343 -38.72 -12.27 9.70
N GLN A 344 -37.57 -12.82 9.29
CA GLN A 344 -36.44 -13.06 10.20
C GLN A 344 -35.51 -11.85 10.14
N THR A 345 -35.00 -11.43 11.30
CA THR A 345 -34.01 -10.34 11.44
C THR A 345 -32.71 -10.72 10.74
N ALA A 346 -32.57 -10.31 9.48
CA ALA A 346 -31.35 -10.44 8.69
C ALA A 346 -30.34 -9.32 9.04
N PRO A 347 -29.02 -9.61 9.00
CA PRO A 347 -27.97 -8.61 9.16
C PRO A 347 -28.00 -7.58 8.01
N SER A 348 -27.40 -6.41 8.26
CA SER A 348 -27.37 -5.25 7.35
C SER A 348 -26.98 -5.62 5.91
N ALA A 349 -27.66 -5.00 4.93
CA ALA A 349 -27.33 -5.12 3.52
C ALA A 349 -25.85 -4.73 3.27
N PRO A 350 -25.15 -5.40 2.33
CA PRO A 350 -23.78 -5.08 2.01
C PRO A 350 -23.64 -3.62 1.55
N PRO A 351 -22.55 -2.93 1.91
CA PRO A 351 -22.32 -1.54 1.50
C PRO A 351 -22.30 -1.43 -0.03
N ALA A 352 -22.82 -0.33 -0.57
CA ALA A 352 -22.80 -0.05 -2.01
C ALA A 352 -21.36 -0.02 -2.56
N LYS A 353 -21.18 -0.42 -3.84
CA LYS A 353 -19.87 -0.43 -4.51
C LYS A 353 -19.18 0.94 -4.41
N VAL A 354 -17.93 0.94 -3.95
CA VAL A 354 -17.09 2.14 -3.78
C VAL A 354 -16.78 2.75 -5.15
N PHE A 355 -16.79 4.08 -5.26
CA PHE A 355 -16.64 4.80 -6.54
C PHE A 355 -15.58 5.90 -6.45
N ARG A 356 -15.15 6.43 -7.60
CA ARG A 356 -14.17 7.51 -7.65
C ARG A 356 -14.86 8.85 -7.36
N THR A 357 -14.39 9.60 -6.36
CA THR A 357 -15.07 10.84 -5.92
C THR A 357 -14.49 12.08 -6.57
N ARG A 358 -15.30 13.13 -6.73
CA ARG A 358 -14.82 14.46 -7.09
C ARG A 358 -13.88 15.00 -6.01
N THR A 359 -12.81 15.68 -6.42
CA THR A 359 -11.85 16.29 -5.48
C THR A 359 -12.49 17.50 -4.80
N LEU A 360 -12.60 17.47 -3.47
CA LEU A 360 -12.98 18.62 -2.66
C LEU A 360 -11.72 19.34 -2.17
N THR A 361 -11.62 20.65 -2.36
CA THR A 361 -10.44 21.45 -1.97
C THR A 361 -10.83 22.62 -1.09
N VAL A 362 -9.89 23.06 -0.25
CA VAL A 362 -10.06 24.25 0.58
C VAL A 362 -9.63 25.48 -0.24
N PRO A 363 -10.49 26.51 -0.43
CA PRO A 363 -10.16 27.68 -1.25
C PRO A 363 -8.96 28.47 -0.72
N GLY A 364 -8.05 28.93 -1.58
CA GLY A 364 -6.86 29.70 -1.19
C GLY A 364 -5.60 28.85 -0.97
N VAL A 365 -4.48 29.51 -0.64
CA VAL A 365 -3.15 28.90 -0.49
C VAL A 365 -2.80 28.79 1.00
N GLY A 366 -2.56 27.57 1.49
CA GLY A 366 -2.18 27.30 2.88
C GLY A 366 -0.66 27.26 3.10
N GLU A 367 -0.25 26.92 4.32
CA GLU A 367 1.15 26.69 4.72
C GLU A 367 1.33 25.30 5.38
N GLY A 368 0.37 24.40 5.16
CA GLY A 368 0.31 23.10 5.81
C GLY A 368 1.34 22.09 5.32
N ALA A 369 1.45 21.00 6.09
CA ALA A 369 2.32 19.87 5.78
C ALA A 369 2.04 19.28 4.37
N PRO A 370 3.08 18.77 3.68
CA PRO A 370 2.97 18.30 2.31
C PRO A 370 1.91 17.19 2.14
N GLY A 371 1.07 17.35 1.13
CA GLY A 371 0.02 16.40 0.75
C GLY A 371 -0.41 16.61 -0.71
N ARG A 372 -1.61 16.17 -1.09
CA ARG A 372 -2.05 16.21 -2.52
C ARG A 372 -3.44 16.81 -2.75
N ARG A 373 -4.03 17.49 -1.76
CA ARG A 373 -5.39 18.06 -1.85
C ARG A 373 -5.40 19.54 -2.21
N SER A 374 -5.03 20.41 -1.28
CA SER A 374 -5.16 21.88 -1.44
C SER A 374 -3.81 22.51 -1.77
N ARG A 375 -3.82 23.72 -2.35
CA ARG A 375 -2.57 24.45 -2.65
C ARG A 375 -1.94 24.96 -1.36
N ALA A 376 -0.61 24.85 -1.26
CA ALA A 376 0.13 25.36 -0.12
C ALA A 376 1.52 25.85 -0.49
N ARG A 377 2.04 26.82 0.26
CA ARG A 377 3.44 27.22 0.25
C ARG A 377 4.17 26.37 1.29
N ASN A 378 5.05 25.48 0.85
CA ASN A 378 5.80 24.61 1.74
C ASN A 378 7.19 24.32 1.16
N ALA A 379 8.01 23.57 1.88
CA ALA A 379 9.38 23.26 1.46
C ALA A 379 9.49 22.43 0.16
N SER A 380 8.38 21.85 -0.32
CA SER A 380 8.35 20.90 -1.44
C SER A 380 7.38 21.33 -2.54
N GLY A 381 7.88 21.66 -3.73
CA GLY A 381 7.02 22.05 -4.84
C GLY A 381 7.78 22.78 -5.92
N SER A 382 7.03 23.24 -6.93
CA SER A 382 7.58 24.10 -7.98
C SER A 382 7.96 25.44 -7.39
N VAL A 383 9.14 25.94 -7.77
CA VAL A 383 9.58 27.28 -7.40
C VAL A 383 8.73 28.29 -8.16
N VAL A 384 8.12 29.22 -7.43
CA VAL A 384 7.23 30.26 -8.01
C VAL A 384 7.85 31.65 -7.88
N ALA A 385 8.65 31.87 -6.84
CA ALA A 385 9.36 33.12 -6.64
C ALA A 385 10.67 32.93 -5.85
N ALA A 386 11.56 33.91 -5.98
CA ALA A 386 12.71 34.08 -5.09
C ALA A 386 12.35 35.06 -3.97
N ALA A 387 12.92 34.87 -2.80
CA ALA A 387 12.75 35.74 -1.64
C ALA A 387 14.06 35.89 -0.87
N GLU A 388 14.13 36.88 0.02
CA GLU A 388 15.28 37.11 0.90
C GLU A 388 15.35 36.07 2.02
N VAL A 389 16.51 35.97 2.68
CA VAL A 389 16.79 34.94 3.69
C VAL A 389 15.82 34.99 4.88
N GLY A 390 15.22 36.15 5.16
CA GLY A 390 14.28 36.39 6.26
C GLY A 390 12.80 36.13 5.96
N ASP A 391 12.41 35.77 4.74
CA ASP A 391 11.00 35.52 4.41
C ASP A 391 10.54 34.17 5.01
N PRO A 392 9.51 34.15 5.89
CA PRO A 392 9.02 32.93 6.51
C PRO A 392 8.38 31.94 5.51
N ALA A 393 7.92 32.40 4.35
CA ALA A 393 7.34 31.55 3.31
C ALA A 393 8.41 30.89 2.41
N ALA A 394 9.68 31.29 2.52
CA ALA A 394 10.76 30.85 1.65
C ALA A 394 11.55 29.67 2.23
N HIS A 395 11.82 28.67 1.39
CA HIS A 395 12.39 27.39 1.80
C HIS A 395 13.54 26.97 0.86
N GLY A 396 14.65 26.50 1.44
CA GLY A 396 15.85 26.11 0.68
C GLY A 396 16.50 27.27 -0.08
N LEU A 397 17.52 26.94 -0.88
CA LEU A 397 18.28 27.89 -1.70
C LEU A 397 17.68 28.00 -3.11
N HIS A 398 17.55 29.23 -3.62
CA HIS A 398 17.17 29.49 -5.02
C HIS A 398 18.43 29.80 -5.85
N LEU A 399 19.13 28.74 -6.29
CA LEU A 399 20.43 28.85 -6.97
C LEU A 399 20.48 29.90 -8.09
N PHE A 400 19.52 29.90 -9.01
CA PHE A 400 19.51 30.84 -10.14
C PHE A 400 19.39 32.31 -9.68
N ALA A 401 18.44 32.62 -8.80
CA ALA A 401 18.27 33.97 -8.24
C ALA A 401 19.44 34.40 -7.35
N THR A 402 20.09 33.47 -6.64
CA THR A 402 21.31 33.76 -5.87
C THR A 402 22.47 34.15 -6.80
N VAL A 403 22.67 33.38 -7.88
CA VAL A 403 23.70 33.67 -8.89
C VAL A 403 23.39 34.97 -9.62
N LEU A 404 22.12 35.22 -9.96
CA LEU A 404 21.68 36.45 -10.59
C LEU A 404 21.92 37.67 -9.69
N SER A 405 21.57 37.59 -8.41
CA SER A 405 21.83 38.65 -7.43
C SER A 405 23.33 38.94 -7.31
N ALA A 406 24.16 37.90 -7.21
CA ALA A 406 25.61 38.08 -7.16
C ALA A 406 26.17 38.70 -8.44
N ALA A 407 25.58 38.37 -9.61
CA ALA A 407 25.99 38.91 -10.89
C ALA A 407 25.59 40.40 -11.02
N GLU A 408 24.40 40.77 -10.57
CA GLU A 408 23.93 42.16 -10.51
C GLU A 408 24.80 43.03 -9.57
N ASN A 409 25.27 42.45 -8.48
CA ASN A 409 26.13 43.13 -7.50
C ASN A 409 27.62 43.16 -7.91
N THR A 410 27.98 42.49 -9.00
CA THR A 410 29.36 42.46 -9.50
C THR A 410 29.60 43.63 -10.46
N THR A 411 30.49 44.54 -10.09
CA THR A 411 30.81 45.76 -10.87
C THR A 411 32.01 45.62 -11.81
N SER A 412 32.72 44.49 -11.80
CA SER A 412 33.93 44.27 -12.60
C SER A 412 33.85 42.95 -13.41
N PRO A 413 34.32 42.91 -14.66
CA PRO A 413 34.40 41.67 -15.43
C PRO A 413 35.34 40.68 -14.75
N GLY A 414 34.87 39.46 -14.46
CA GLY A 414 35.70 38.45 -13.78
C GLY A 414 34.90 37.33 -13.13
N GLN A 415 35.57 36.57 -12.26
CA GLN A 415 34.98 35.43 -11.54
C GLN A 415 33.92 35.90 -10.54
N LEU A 416 32.72 35.32 -10.61
CA LEU A 416 31.61 35.62 -9.73
C LEU A 416 31.97 35.29 -8.26
N ARG A 417 31.87 36.27 -7.37
CA ARG A 417 32.05 36.10 -5.93
C ARG A 417 30.70 36.20 -5.23
N LEU A 418 30.28 35.13 -4.56
CA LEU A 418 29.02 35.10 -3.80
C LEU A 418 29.22 35.71 -2.41
N HIS A 419 28.41 36.69 -2.04
CA HIS A 419 28.30 37.21 -0.68
C HIS A 419 27.06 36.66 0.05
N PRO A 420 27.03 36.67 1.40
CA PRO A 420 25.86 36.26 2.17
C PRO A 420 24.57 37.00 1.78
N ASP A 421 24.68 38.26 1.40
CA ASP A 421 23.53 39.11 1.00
C ASP A 421 22.97 38.76 -0.38
N ASP A 422 23.70 37.99 -1.18
CA ASP A 422 23.23 37.49 -2.48
C ASP A 422 22.34 36.26 -2.35
N ILE A 423 22.33 35.63 -1.17
CA ILE A 423 21.58 34.40 -0.95
C ILE A 423 20.08 34.68 -1.11
N ARG A 424 19.46 33.99 -2.07
CA ARG A 424 18.01 33.99 -2.28
C ARG A 424 17.44 32.65 -1.87
N ARG A 425 16.28 32.67 -1.22
CA ARG A 425 15.50 31.48 -0.85
C ARG A 425 14.36 31.28 -1.84
N ALA A 426 13.88 30.04 -1.98
CA ALA A 426 12.82 29.71 -2.94
C ALA A 426 11.45 29.70 -2.25
N ILE A 427 10.51 30.52 -2.72
CA ILE A 427 9.10 30.32 -2.42
C ILE A 427 8.59 29.23 -3.34
N ARG A 428 8.13 28.13 -2.74
CA ARG A 428 7.66 26.95 -3.46
C ARG A 428 6.16 26.79 -3.23
N GLU A 429 5.41 26.62 -4.30
CA GLU A 429 4.00 26.25 -4.23
C GLU A 429 3.88 24.75 -4.52
N GLY A 430 3.39 24.03 -3.54
CA GLY A 430 3.10 22.61 -3.59
C GLY A 430 1.64 22.35 -3.26
N ARG A 431 1.39 21.15 -2.73
CA ARG A 431 0.07 20.78 -2.20
C ARG A 431 0.20 20.33 -0.75
N GLU A 432 -0.86 20.56 0.03
CA GLU A 432 -0.99 20.14 1.43
C GLU A 432 -2.07 19.06 1.58
N GLY A 433 -1.99 18.33 2.68
CA GLY A 433 -3.07 17.48 3.18
C GLY A 433 -3.94 18.26 4.17
N ASN A 434 -5.25 18.10 4.10
CA ASN A 434 -6.20 18.78 4.98
C ASN A 434 -6.61 17.89 6.16
N LEU A 435 -7.32 18.48 7.14
CA LEU A 435 -8.08 17.74 8.14
C LEU A 435 -9.51 17.61 7.62
N VAL A 436 -9.89 16.43 7.14
CA VAL A 436 -11.23 16.17 6.60
C VAL A 436 -12.11 15.60 7.71
N ILE A 437 -13.20 16.31 8.05
CA ILE A 437 -14.14 15.91 9.10
C ILE A 437 -15.46 15.56 8.44
N PHE A 438 -15.81 14.28 8.45
CA PHE A 438 -17.11 13.81 7.98
C PHE A 438 -18.13 13.92 9.11
N VAL A 439 -19.18 14.70 8.90
CA VAL A 439 -20.30 14.85 9.84
C VAL A 439 -21.49 14.12 9.19
N VAL A 440 -21.77 12.92 9.67
CA VAL A 440 -22.71 11.98 9.03
C VAL A 440 -23.98 11.86 9.87
N ASP A 441 -25.11 12.07 9.22
CA ASP A 441 -26.43 11.80 9.78
C ASP A 441 -26.75 10.30 9.81
N ALA A 442 -27.06 9.76 10.99
CA ALA A 442 -27.40 8.34 11.19
C ALA A 442 -28.87 8.12 11.61
N SER A 443 -29.74 9.12 11.47
CA SER A 443 -31.17 9.04 11.79
C SER A 443 -31.96 8.18 10.77
N GLY A 444 -33.01 7.48 11.20
CA GLY A 444 -33.66 6.42 10.38
C GLY A 444 -35.19 6.41 10.36
N SER A 445 -35.77 6.19 9.17
CA SER A 445 -37.13 5.66 8.88
C SER A 445 -37.07 4.65 7.71
N MET A 446 -38.10 3.88 7.36
CA MET A 446 -38.04 2.69 6.47
C MET A 446 -37.33 2.86 5.10
N ALA A 447 -37.25 4.07 4.52
CA ALA A 447 -36.44 4.38 3.33
C ALA A 447 -34.92 4.54 3.63
N ALA A 448 -34.49 4.28 4.86
CA ALA A 448 -33.14 4.55 5.35
C ALA A 448 -32.13 3.43 5.09
N ARG A 449 -32.54 2.20 4.76
CA ARG A 449 -31.56 1.12 4.51
C ARG A 449 -30.73 1.37 3.25
N ASP A 450 -31.39 1.64 2.12
CA ASP A 450 -30.71 1.93 0.85
C ASP A 450 -29.96 3.27 0.90
N ARG A 451 -30.55 4.28 1.58
CA ARG A 451 -29.86 5.55 1.85
C ARG A 451 -28.62 5.39 2.72
N MET A 452 -28.69 4.60 3.78
CA MET A 452 -27.54 4.36 4.64
C MET A 452 -26.47 3.56 3.91
N ALA A 453 -26.85 2.58 3.09
CA ALA A 453 -25.89 1.90 2.21
C ALA A 453 -25.21 2.89 1.25
N ALA A 454 -25.95 3.86 0.70
CA ALA A 454 -25.41 4.90 -0.16
C ALA A 454 -24.54 5.93 0.60
N VAL A 455 -24.93 6.35 1.80
CA VAL A 455 -24.17 7.27 2.67
C VAL A 455 -22.90 6.59 3.19
N SER A 456 -22.97 5.33 3.61
CA SER A 456 -21.81 4.53 3.98
C SER A 456 -20.88 4.31 2.79
N GLY A 457 -21.42 4.01 1.60
CA GLY A 457 -20.66 3.89 0.35
C GLY A 457 -19.97 5.20 -0.07
N ALA A 458 -20.68 6.32 0.03
CA ALA A 458 -20.13 7.65 -0.26
C ALA A 458 -19.08 8.07 0.78
N THR A 459 -19.31 7.78 2.07
CA THR A 459 -18.34 8.03 3.14
C THR A 459 -17.08 7.19 2.89
N MET A 460 -17.20 5.90 2.60
CA MET A 460 -16.06 5.03 2.29
C MET A 460 -15.28 5.51 1.05
N SER A 461 -16.00 5.96 0.01
CA SER A 461 -15.40 6.51 -1.21
C SER A 461 -14.63 7.81 -0.93
N LEU A 462 -15.17 8.69 -0.09
CA LEU A 462 -14.52 9.94 0.32
C LEU A 462 -13.32 9.70 1.24
N LEU A 463 -13.37 8.67 2.09
CA LEU A 463 -12.24 8.24 2.92
C LEU A 463 -11.09 7.71 2.08
N ARG A 464 -11.42 6.94 1.03
CA ARG A 464 -10.43 6.46 0.05
C ARG A 464 -9.72 7.64 -0.62
N ASP A 465 -10.46 8.65 -1.07
CA ASP A 465 -9.88 9.88 -1.63
C ASP A 465 -9.01 10.63 -0.62
N ALA A 466 -9.46 10.72 0.64
CA ALA A 466 -8.70 11.37 1.71
C ALA A 466 -7.37 10.66 2.01
N TYR A 467 -7.36 9.33 2.00
CA TYR A 467 -6.13 8.54 2.14
C TYR A 467 -5.17 8.77 0.98
N GLN A 468 -5.63 8.65 -0.27
CA GLN A 468 -4.81 8.86 -1.47
C GLN A 468 -4.14 10.24 -1.50
N ARG A 469 -4.75 11.22 -0.83
CA ARG A 469 -4.27 12.60 -0.76
C ARG A 469 -3.47 12.95 0.49
N ARG A 470 -3.27 11.97 1.39
CA ARG A 470 -2.54 12.10 2.66
C ARG A 470 -3.21 13.08 3.63
N ASP A 471 -4.53 13.06 3.67
CA ASP A 471 -5.30 13.84 4.64
C ASP A 471 -5.36 13.14 6.00
N LYS A 472 -5.54 13.93 7.07
CA LYS A 472 -6.04 13.40 8.35
C LYS A 472 -7.54 13.36 8.28
N VAL A 473 -8.13 12.31 8.83
CA VAL A 473 -9.57 12.09 8.71
C VAL A 473 -10.20 11.85 10.07
N ALA A 474 -11.37 12.46 10.28
CA ALA A 474 -12.22 12.21 11.42
C ALA A 474 -13.67 11.97 10.95
N VAL A 475 -14.40 11.16 11.70
CA VAL A 475 -15.81 10.87 11.44
C VAL A 475 -16.62 11.12 12.71
N ILE A 476 -17.63 11.97 12.58
CA ILE A 476 -18.59 12.33 13.61
C ILE A 476 -19.95 11.86 13.13
N THR A 477 -20.61 11.05 13.94
CA THR A 477 -21.98 10.62 13.70
C THR A 477 -22.90 11.27 14.72
N PHE A 478 -24.06 11.75 14.31
CA PHE A 478 -25.04 12.33 15.22
C PHE A 478 -26.37 11.58 15.15
N ARG A 479 -26.95 11.28 16.32
CA ARG A 479 -28.21 10.53 16.46
C ARG A 479 -28.90 10.87 17.79
N GLN A 480 -30.22 10.71 17.82
CA GLN A 480 -31.06 10.94 19.01
C GLN A 480 -30.87 12.33 19.62
N GLN A 481 -30.14 12.45 20.74
CA GLN A 481 -29.94 13.71 21.47
C GLN A 481 -28.49 14.25 21.43
N GLY A 482 -27.57 13.59 20.72
CA GLY A 482 -26.16 14.02 20.72
C GLY A 482 -25.32 13.59 19.51
N ALA A 483 -24.08 14.06 19.49
CA ALA A 483 -23.07 13.70 18.51
C ALA A 483 -21.93 12.92 19.17
N LYS A 484 -21.37 11.94 18.43
CA LYS A 484 -20.26 11.10 18.88
C LYS A 484 -19.16 11.11 17.82
N VAL A 485 -17.92 11.30 18.26
CA VAL A 485 -16.74 11.08 17.44
C VAL A 485 -16.53 9.57 17.31
N LEU A 486 -16.86 9.01 16.14
CA LEU A 486 -16.70 7.60 15.83
C LEU A 486 -15.22 7.30 15.50
N LEU A 487 -14.61 8.19 14.73
CA LEU A 487 -13.22 8.13 14.34
C LEU A 487 -12.53 9.45 14.74
N PRO A 488 -11.59 9.43 15.71
CA PRO A 488 -10.75 10.59 15.97
C PRO A 488 -9.80 10.85 14.79
N PRO A 489 -9.25 12.07 14.65
CA PRO A 489 -8.31 12.42 13.59
C PRO A 489 -7.20 11.39 13.43
N THR A 490 -7.17 10.70 12.31
CA THR A 490 -6.16 9.68 11.98
C THR A 490 -5.77 9.75 10.51
N SER A 491 -4.52 9.44 10.21
CA SER A 491 -4.04 9.19 8.84
C SER A 491 -4.16 7.71 8.45
N SER A 492 -4.56 6.82 9.37
CA SER A 492 -4.67 5.38 9.14
C SER A 492 -6.01 5.01 8.50
N ALA A 493 -5.96 4.53 7.24
CA ALA A 493 -7.12 4.01 6.53
C ALA A 493 -7.68 2.73 7.18
N HIS A 494 -6.81 1.88 7.74
CA HIS A 494 -7.22 0.61 8.35
C HIS A 494 -8.07 0.81 9.61
N ILE A 495 -7.68 1.74 10.49
CA ILE A 495 -8.46 2.09 11.69
C ILE A 495 -9.81 2.71 11.30
N ALA A 496 -9.83 3.54 10.25
CA ALA A 496 -11.06 4.13 9.72
C ALA A 496 -12.03 3.04 9.23
N SER A 497 -11.57 2.12 8.40
CA SER A 497 -12.39 1.04 7.82
C SER A 497 -13.04 0.14 8.87
N ARG A 498 -12.24 -0.41 9.81
CA ARG A 498 -12.75 -1.29 10.88
C ARG A 498 -13.82 -0.64 11.75
N ARG A 499 -13.71 0.67 12.00
CA ARG A 499 -14.68 1.41 12.83
C ARG A 499 -15.94 1.80 12.07
N LEU A 500 -15.88 1.88 10.74
CA LEU A 500 -17.00 2.25 9.88
C LEU A 500 -17.80 1.05 9.37
N ALA A 501 -17.25 -0.16 9.44
CA ALA A 501 -17.97 -1.40 9.12
C ALA A 501 -19.19 -1.67 10.04
N ARG A 502 -19.35 -0.93 11.13
CA ARG A 502 -20.45 -1.06 12.10
C ARG A 502 -21.20 0.27 12.25
N PHE A 503 -22.09 0.57 11.30
CA PHE A 503 -23.03 1.69 11.41
C PHE A 503 -24.33 1.23 12.10
N ASP A 504 -24.56 1.69 13.33
CA ASP A 504 -25.86 1.54 14.00
C ASP A 504 -26.81 2.65 13.53
N THR A 505 -27.99 2.29 13.02
CA THR A 505 -28.97 3.25 12.46
C THR A 505 -30.17 3.50 13.40
N GLY A 506 -30.68 4.74 13.44
CA GLY A 506 -31.96 5.10 14.09
C GLY A 506 -31.92 6.31 15.04
N GLY A 507 -33.09 6.96 15.20
CA GLY A 507 -33.30 8.09 16.15
C GLY A 507 -33.58 9.44 15.48
N LYS A 508 -33.67 10.51 16.30
CA LYS A 508 -33.80 11.92 15.86
C LYS A 508 -32.49 12.45 15.27
N THR A 509 -32.56 13.62 14.62
CA THR A 509 -31.46 14.25 13.88
C THR A 509 -30.95 15.52 14.59
N PRO A 510 -29.99 15.42 15.54
CA PRO A 510 -29.42 16.56 16.24
C PRO A 510 -28.28 17.22 15.45
N LEU A 511 -28.61 17.83 14.31
CA LEU A 511 -27.64 18.47 13.40
C LEU A 511 -26.75 19.53 14.09
N ALA A 512 -27.33 20.34 14.98
CA ALA A 512 -26.60 21.35 15.75
C ALA A 512 -25.48 20.72 16.60
N GLU A 513 -25.72 19.57 17.21
CA GLU A 513 -24.73 18.86 18.04
C GLU A 513 -23.58 18.31 17.17
N GLY A 514 -23.89 17.83 15.95
CA GLY A 514 -22.89 17.39 14.99
C GLY A 514 -21.92 18.50 14.59
N LEU A 515 -22.46 19.69 14.29
CA LEU A 515 -21.66 20.86 13.92
C LEU A 515 -20.84 21.40 15.10
N LEU A 516 -21.40 21.40 16.32
CA LEU A 516 -20.67 21.80 17.53
C LEU A 516 -19.54 20.82 17.85
N ALA A 517 -19.75 19.50 17.70
CA ALA A 517 -18.71 18.50 17.86
C ALA A 517 -17.60 18.66 16.82
N ALA A 518 -17.94 18.98 15.57
CA ALA A 518 -16.95 19.29 14.52
C ALA A 518 -16.11 20.52 14.90
N ARG A 519 -16.76 21.58 15.39
CA ARG A 519 -16.07 22.78 15.88
C ARG A 519 -15.10 22.45 17.02
N GLU A 520 -15.56 21.72 18.03
CA GLU A 520 -14.72 21.34 19.17
C GLU A 520 -13.50 20.51 18.73
N LEU A 521 -13.70 19.60 17.78
CA LEU A 521 -12.61 18.80 17.21
C LEU A 521 -11.59 19.68 16.48
N ILE A 522 -12.04 20.67 15.71
CA ILE A 522 -11.17 21.62 15.01
C ILE A 522 -10.34 22.42 16.01
N ILE A 523 -10.96 22.95 17.07
CA ILE A 523 -10.26 23.74 18.09
C ILE A 523 -9.17 22.89 18.76
N ARG A 524 -9.49 21.65 19.12
CA ARG A 524 -8.53 20.72 19.73
C ARG A 524 -7.38 20.37 18.78
N GLU A 525 -7.66 20.10 17.50
CA GLU A 525 -6.64 19.70 16.54
C GLU A 525 -5.77 20.88 16.11
N LYS A 526 -6.29 22.12 16.07
CA LYS A 526 -5.50 23.34 15.84
C LYS A 526 -4.38 23.50 16.87
N VAL A 527 -4.55 23.05 18.11
CA VAL A 527 -3.48 23.08 19.13
C VAL A 527 -2.33 22.13 18.76
N ARG A 528 -2.63 21.01 18.10
CA ARG A 528 -1.64 19.98 17.72
C ARG A 528 -0.98 20.26 16.37
N ASP A 529 -1.72 20.81 15.42
CA ASP A 529 -1.29 21.04 14.04
C ASP A 529 -1.93 22.33 13.51
N GLN A 530 -1.33 23.48 13.87
CA GLN A 530 -1.88 24.82 13.57
C GLN A 530 -1.96 25.10 12.06
N ALA A 531 -1.04 24.56 11.26
CA ALA A 531 -0.95 24.82 9.84
C ALA A 531 -1.94 23.99 9.00
N ARG A 532 -2.56 22.95 9.59
CA ARG A 532 -3.47 22.06 8.86
C ARG A 532 -4.88 22.63 8.78
N ARG A 533 -5.30 22.95 7.56
CA ARG A 533 -6.61 23.56 7.29
C ARG A 533 -7.75 22.53 7.34
N PRO A 534 -8.85 22.81 8.07
CA PRO A 534 -9.98 21.89 8.20
C PRO A 534 -10.95 22.02 7.02
N LEU A 535 -11.46 20.87 6.59
CA LEU A 535 -12.53 20.71 5.60
C LEU A 535 -13.65 19.84 6.19
N VAL A 536 -14.81 20.44 6.42
CA VAL A 536 -15.98 19.76 7.01
C VAL A 536 -16.92 19.30 5.90
N VAL A 537 -17.13 18.00 5.78
CA VAL A 537 -18.07 17.41 4.83
C VAL A 537 -19.30 16.95 5.59
N VAL A 538 -20.42 17.64 5.40
CA VAL A 538 -21.69 17.35 6.10
C VAL A 538 -22.58 16.52 5.18
N LEU A 539 -22.90 15.28 5.59
CA LEU A 539 -23.84 14.39 4.90
C LEU A 539 -25.15 14.40 5.68
N THR A 540 -26.19 15.04 5.14
CA THR A 540 -27.48 15.21 5.83
C THR A 540 -28.63 15.43 4.85
N ASP A 541 -29.85 15.11 5.29
CA ASP A 541 -31.10 15.51 4.63
C ASP A 541 -31.59 16.90 5.08
N GLY A 542 -30.87 17.54 6.01
CA GLY A 542 -31.17 18.87 6.55
C GLY A 542 -32.30 18.93 7.58
N ARG A 543 -32.90 17.79 7.96
CA ARG A 543 -34.03 17.76 8.90
C ARG A 543 -33.55 17.92 10.35
N ALA A 544 -33.38 19.14 10.83
CA ALA A 544 -33.10 19.37 12.26
C ALA A 544 -34.37 19.09 13.09
N THR A 545 -34.40 17.96 13.82
CA THR A 545 -35.62 17.47 14.51
C THR A 545 -35.47 17.32 16.03
N ALA A 546 -34.30 17.66 16.59
CA ALA A 546 -33.99 17.46 18.01
C ALA A 546 -33.85 18.77 18.80
N GLY A 547 -34.59 18.87 19.91
CA GLY A 547 -34.55 20.00 20.85
C GLY A 547 -35.53 21.15 20.52
N PRO A 548 -35.63 22.18 21.40
CA PRO A 548 -36.41 23.39 21.12
C PRO A 548 -35.71 24.22 20.02
N ASP A 549 -36.50 24.74 19.08
CA ASP A 549 -36.06 25.51 17.90
C ASP A 549 -34.81 24.93 17.19
N PRO A 550 -34.93 23.71 16.63
CA PRO A 550 -33.79 22.96 16.10
C PRO A 550 -33.12 23.63 14.88
N LEU A 551 -33.87 24.45 14.12
CA LEU A 551 -33.37 25.19 12.98
C LEU A 551 -32.50 26.37 13.41
N GLN A 552 -32.92 27.17 14.40
CA GLN A 552 -32.10 28.27 14.91
C GLN A 552 -30.82 27.76 15.58
N ARG A 553 -30.91 26.66 16.35
CA ARG A 553 -29.71 26.06 16.96
C ARG A 553 -28.69 25.60 15.92
N SER A 554 -29.15 24.98 14.83
CA SER A 554 -28.27 24.55 13.73
C SER A 554 -27.63 25.75 13.03
N ARG A 555 -28.37 26.85 12.86
CA ARG A 555 -27.84 28.11 12.30
C ARG A 555 -26.75 28.73 13.17
N ILE A 556 -26.95 28.78 14.49
CA ILE A 556 -25.93 29.28 15.42
C ILE A 556 -24.68 28.40 15.41
N ALA A 557 -24.86 27.08 15.37
CA ALA A 557 -23.74 26.13 15.29
C ALA A 557 -22.95 26.29 13.98
N ALA A 558 -23.63 26.45 12.85
CA ALA A 558 -23.02 26.73 11.55
C ALA A 558 -22.22 28.05 11.57
N ALA A 559 -22.79 29.13 12.11
CA ALA A 559 -22.09 30.42 12.22
C ALA A 559 -20.82 30.32 13.08
N ARG A 560 -20.86 29.57 14.18
CA ARG A 560 -19.69 29.33 15.03
C ARG A 560 -18.62 28.50 14.32
N LEU A 561 -19.00 27.55 13.47
CA LEU A 561 -18.06 26.75 12.68
C LEU A 561 -17.36 27.60 11.61
N VAL A 562 -18.11 28.48 10.93
CA VAL A 562 -17.57 29.44 9.95
C VAL A 562 -16.60 30.42 10.63
N ALA A 563 -16.92 30.89 11.84
CA ALA A 563 -16.04 31.77 12.61
C ALA A 563 -14.67 31.13 12.95
N GLU A 564 -14.57 29.80 12.95
CA GLU A 564 -13.28 29.10 13.11
C GLU A 564 -12.45 29.03 11.81
N GLY A 565 -12.95 29.57 10.69
CA GLY A 565 -12.27 29.52 9.39
C GLY A 565 -12.31 28.15 8.71
N ALA A 566 -13.28 27.30 9.07
CA ALA A 566 -13.44 25.98 8.47
C ALA A 566 -14.11 26.07 7.10
N ALA A 567 -13.49 25.48 6.07
CA ALA A 567 -14.19 25.27 4.81
C ALA A 567 -15.19 24.12 4.98
N ALA A 568 -16.36 24.24 4.36
CA ALA A 568 -17.40 23.23 4.44
C ALA A 568 -17.92 22.83 3.06
N VAL A 569 -18.43 21.61 2.95
CA VAL A 569 -19.17 21.09 1.79
C VAL A 569 -20.39 20.36 2.33
N VAL A 570 -21.56 20.64 1.76
CA VAL A 570 -22.81 19.96 2.16
C VAL A 570 -23.20 18.97 1.06
N VAL A 571 -23.34 17.70 1.45
CA VAL A 571 -23.82 16.62 0.60
C VAL A 571 -25.29 16.38 0.93
N ASP A 572 -26.15 16.64 -0.05
CA ASP A 572 -27.58 16.43 0.05
C ASP A 572 -27.92 14.94 -0.07
N CYS A 573 -28.47 14.38 1.00
CA CYS A 573 -28.91 12.99 1.09
C CYS A 573 -30.43 12.82 0.93
N GLU A 574 -31.18 13.86 0.54
CA GLU A 574 -32.63 13.81 0.36
C GLU A 574 -33.01 13.00 -0.90
N THR A 575 -33.71 11.86 -0.71
CA THR A 575 -34.17 10.98 -1.80
C THR A 575 -35.69 11.02 -2.03
N SER A 576 -36.42 11.93 -1.38
CA SER A 576 -37.89 11.96 -1.42
C SER A 576 -38.43 12.62 -2.70
N TYR A 577 -39.58 12.16 -3.19
CA TYR A 577 -40.28 12.73 -4.36
C TYR A 577 -40.68 14.21 -4.15
N VAL A 578 -40.92 14.60 -2.90
CA VAL A 578 -41.12 16.00 -2.46
C VAL A 578 -39.88 16.43 -1.68
N ARG A 579 -39.19 17.46 -2.17
CA ARG A 579 -37.92 17.95 -1.60
C ARG A 579 -38.15 19.18 -0.73
N LEU A 580 -37.64 19.17 0.48
CA LEU A 580 -37.77 20.28 1.45
C LEU A 580 -36.64 21.31 1.29
N GLY A 581 -35.52 20.95 0.64
CA GLY A 581 -34.44 21.89 0.33
C GLY A 581 -33.66 22.41 1.54
N LEU A 582 -33.76 21.72 2.68
CA LEU A 582 -33.17 22.12 3.96
C LEU A 582 -31.65 22.03 3.96
N ALA A 583 -31.07 21.02 3.29
CA ALA A 583 -29.61 20.94 3.07
C ALA A 583 -29.07 22.16 2.32
N GLY A 584 -29.83 22.71 1.38
CA GLY A 584 -29.46 23.96 0.68
C GLY A 584 -29.50 25.20 1.57
N GLN A 585 -30.38 25.24 2.57
CA GLN A 585 -30.37 26.32 3.57
C GLN A 585 -29.13 26.23 4.46
N LEU A 586 -28.76 25.03 4.89
CA LEU A 586 -27.53 24.79 5.66
C LEU A 586 -26.27 25.16 4.86
N ALA A 587 -26.22 24.79 3.59
CA ALA A 587 -25.10 25.13 2.71
C ALA A 587 -24.89 26.65 2.61
N ARG A 588 -25.98 27.43 2.48
CA ARG A 588 -25.92 28.90 2.51
C ARG A 588 -25.41 29.45 3.84
N GLN A 589 -25.81 28.85 4.97
CA GLN A 589 -25.35 29.28 6.30
C GLN A 589 -23.86 28.98 6.51
N LEU A 590 -23.35 27.92 5.92
CA LEU A 590 -21.94 27.53 5.98
C LEU A 590 -21.06 28.19 4.90
N GLY A 591 -21.65 28.94 3.96
CA GLY A 591 -20.92 29.43 2.78
C GLY A 591 -20.35 28.31 1.92
N ALA A 592 -21.01 27.15 1.91
CA ALA A 592 -20.52 25.89 1.35
C ALA A 592 -21.20 25.54 0.01
N PRO A 593 -20.51 24.85 -0.92
CA PRO A 593 -21.16 24.26 -2.08
C PRO A 593 -22.11 23.12 -1.65
N LEU A 594 -23.25 23.03 -2.33
CA LEU A 594 -24.21 21.94 -2.20
C LEU A 594 -23.97 20.91 -3.32
N ILE A 595 -23.75 19.65 -2.96
CA ILE A 595 -23.53 18.55 -3.90
C ILE A 595 -24.57 17.46 -3.63
N ARG A 596 -25.19 16.90 -4.67
CA ARG A 596 -26.07 15.74 -4.50
C ARG A 596 -25.26 14.46 -4.36
N LEU A 597 -25.77 13.47 -3.62
CA LEU A 597 -25.10 12.19 -3.43
C LEU A 597 -24.71 11.50 -4.78
N GLU A 598 -25.57 11.59 -5.79
CA GLU A 598 -25.32 11.06 -7.14
C GLU A 598 -24.19 11.80 -7.89
N GLN A 599 -24.03 13.10 -7.65
CA GLN A 599 -23.02 13.95 -8.30
C GLN A 599 -21.63 13.81 -7.67
N LEU A 600 -21.54 13.00 -6.61
CA LEU A 600 -20.31 12.72 -5.88
C LEU A 600 -19.42 11.74 -6.68
N HIS A 601 -20.03 10.96 -7.58
CA HIS A 601 -19.36 10.09 -8.56
C HIS A 601 -18.65 10.92 -9.64
N ALA A 602 -17.35 10.70 -9.82
CA ALA A 602 -16.53 11.41 -10.80
C ALA A 602 -16.97 11.16 -12.26
N ASP A 603 -17.56 9.99 -12.55
CA ASP A 603 -17.94 9.56 -13.91
C ASP A 603 -19.16 10.31 -14.49
N HIS A 604 -19.93 11.03 -13.65
CA HIS A 604 -21.07 11.83 -14.12
C HIS A 604 -20.67 13.14 -14.82
N LEU A 605 -19.43 13.61 -14.65
CA LEU A 605 -18.92 14.80 -15.36
C LEU A 605 -18.66 14.53 -16.85
N THR A 606 -18.37 13.28 -17.23
CA THR A 606 -18.06 12.91 -18.62
C THR A 606 -19.28 12.91 -19.54
N ARG A 607 -20.50 12.79 -18.99
CA ARG A 607 -21.75 12.93 -19.75
C ARG A 607 -22.22 14.39 -19.87
N ALA A 608 -22.06 15.19 -18.82
CA ALA A 608 -22.48 16.59 -18.84
C ALA A 608 -21.66 17.50 -19.78
N VAL A 609 -20.45 17.09 -20.18
CA VAL A 609 -19.61 17.81 -21.15
C VAL A 609 -19.87 17.36 -22.59
N ARG A 610 -20.58 16.24 -22.83
CA ARG A 610 -20.98 15.80 -24.18
C ARG A 610 -22.33 16.36 -24.65
N ASP A 611 -23.18 16.81 -23.73
CA ASP A 611 -24.49 17.41 -24.07
C ASP A 611 -24.42 18.94 -24.30
N VAL A 612 -23.21 19.51 -24.35
CA VAL A 612 -22.97 20.95 -24.65
C VAL A 612 -21.91 21.13 -25.76
N ALA A 613 -21.73 20.12 -26.63
CA ALA A 613 -20.92 20.25 -27.84
C ALA A 613 -21.82 20.28 -29.08
#